data_AF-A0A1G7G272-F1
#
_entry.id   AF-A0A1G7G272-F1
#
_cell.length_a   1.000
_cell.length_b   1.000
_cell.length_c   1.000
_cell.angle_alpha   90.00
_cell.angle_beta   90.00
_cell.angle_gamma   90.00
#
_symmetry.space_group_name_H-M   'P 1'
#
loop_
_entity.id
_entity.type
_entity.pdbx_description
1 polymer ?
#
loop_
_entity_poly.entity_id
_entity_poly.type
_entity_poly.pdbx_seq_one_letter_code
_entity_poly.pdbx_strand_id
1 'polypeptide(L)'
;MRQLSQNVLVFTTLLLIPSITPAQSAWEKLKQAAKQTSQATKSSGQPATAQQHTTDAANQGFHETAETGTPQLTASLAASAGFIEVTEIKLGMSAKDVPSIVRAHNGALQITPETYVHQLIPGQTLTSGIHAKTPVVSGQIFEQYEVAFTTQPNDSFVMAVGHRVHYPKGQQPTYTSAIEGMRTKYGKENYVPHAFPSGASFFWVMDTQGHPVTGPDLQRIVETCTSPFLAEQWQSSSDTVTKGYDERKLSIGALRCSSYATVGVYFQGSLIPGQTTYLLDDLLVVATNGALYRSAVETTHGQYLAAQKKVDDNKMKDAEKKGVAF
;
A
#
# COMPACT_ATOMS: atom_id res chain seq x y z
N MET A 1 -79.60 -26.70 4.09
CA MET A 1 -78.47 -27.03 3.22
C MET A 1 -77.33 -26.07 3.55
N ARG A 2 -76.26 -26.55 4.17
CA ARG A 2 -75.11 -25.73 4.63
C ARG A 2 -74.08 -25.62 3.49
N GLN A 3 -73.74 -24.39 3.12
CA GLN A 3 -72.68 -24.05 2.18
C GLN A 3 -71.32 -24.30 2.85
N LEU A 4 -70.49 -25.13 2.22
CA LEU A 4 -69.08 -25.32 2.55
C LEU A 4 -68.26 -24.25 1.81
N SER A 5 -67.59 -23.38 2.55
CA SER A 5 -66.60 -22.44 2.02
C SER A 5 -65.26 -23.17 1.79
N GLN A 6 -64.80 -23.15 0.54
CA GLN A 6 -63.46 -23.57 0.15
C GLN A 6 -62.45 -22.47 0.50
N ASN A 7 -61.56 -22.74 1.45
CA ASN A 7 -60.35 -21.95 1.67
C ASN A 7 -59.29 -22.39 0.65
N VAL A 8 -59.05 -21.57 -0.37
CA VAL A 8 -57.94 -21.71 -1.30
C VAL A 8 -56.69 -21.14 -0.64
N LEU A 9 -55.79 -22.03 -0.21
CA LEU A 9 -54.47 -21.65 0.30
C LEU A 9 -53.53 -21.41 -0.89
N VAL A 10 -53.27 -20.14 -1.21
CA VAL A 10 -52.28 -19.76 -2.25
C VAL A 10 -50.90 -19.80 -1.61
N PHE A 11 -50.15 -20.88 -1.85
CA PHE A 11 -48.71 -20.93 -1.59
C PHE A 11 -48.00 -20.00 -2.57
N THR A 12 -47.62 -18.82 -2.10
CA THR A 12 -46.80 -17.88 -2.85
C THR A 12 -45.34 -18.25 -2.63
N THR A 13 -44.76 -18.99 -3.57
CA THR A 13 -43.33 -19.34 -3.58
C THR A 13 -42.53 -18.07 -3.89
N LEU A 14 -42.05 -17.37 -2.85
CA LEU A 14 -41.07 -16.31 -3.01
C LEU A 14 -39.73 -16.94 -3.46
N LEU A 15 -39.46 -16.86 -4.77
CA LEU A 15 -38.11 -17.03 -5.30
C LEU A 15 -37.27 -15.82 -4.84
N LEU A 16 -36.52 -16.01 -3.76
CA LEU A 16 -35.41 -15.13 -3.40
C LEU A 16 -34.33 -15.26 -4.49
N ILE A 17 -34.35 -14.33 -5.44
CA ILE A 17 -33.26 -14.13 -6.39
C ILE A 17 -32.12 -13.49 -5.57
N PRO A 18 -30.97 -14.16 -5.39
CA PRO A 18 -29.81 -13.47 -4.83
C PRO A 18 -29.41 -12.39 -5.85
N SER A 19 -29.46 -11.14 -5.44
CA SER A 19 -28.93 -10.01 -6.20
C SER A 19 -27.42 -10.16 -6.32
N ILE A 20 -26.97 -10.92 -7.32
CA ILE A 20 -25.57 -10.98 -7.71
C ILE A 20 -25.25 -9.64 -8.37
N THR A 21 -24.83 -8.66 -7.58
CA THR A 21 -24.08 -7.50 -8.08
C THR A 21 -22.62 -7.70 -7.69
N PRO A 22 -21.75 -8.18 -8.60
CA PRO A 22 -20.31 -8.22 -8.32
C PRO A 22 -19.54 -7.25 -9.25
N ALA A 23 -18.71 -6.41 -8.64
CA ALA A 23 -17.48 -5.81 -9.18
C ALA A 23 -17.50 -4.88 -10.43
N GLN A 24 -18.47 -4.96 -11.35
CA GLN A 24 -18.49 -4.08 -12.54
C GLN A 24 -18.73 -2.59 -12.20
N SER A 25 -19.33 -2.29 -11.04
CA SER A 25 -19.70 -0.92 -10.68
C SER A 25 -18.51 -0.06 -10.25
N ALA A 26 -17.46 -0.63 -9.67
CA ALA A 26 -16.28 0.14 -9.23
C ALA A 26 -15.43 0.60 -10.43
N TRP A 27 -15.23 -0.28 -11.42
CA TRP A 27 -14.50 0.03 -12.64
C TRP A 27 -15.27 1.01 -13.55
N GLU A 28 -16.58 0.86 -13.68
CA GLU A 28 -17.40 1.81 -14.44
C GLU A 28 -17.51 3.17 -13.74
N LYS A 29 -17.50 3.22 -12.39
CA LYS A 29 -17.37 4.49 -11.65
C LYS A 29 -16.02 5.17 -11.87
N LEU A 30 -14.92 4.42 -11.92
CA LEU A 30 -13.59 4.93 -12.28
C LEU A 30 -13.54 5.49 -13.72
N LYS A 31 -14.16 4.78 -14.69
CA LYS A 31 -14.29 5.28 -16.07
C LYS A 31 -15.15 6.55 -16.17
N GLN A 32 -16.23 6.64 -15.40
CA GLN A 32 -17.10 7.82 -15.40
C GLN A 32 -16.43 9.04 -14.74
N ALA A 33 -15.69 8.84 -13.65
CA ALA A 33 -14.93 9.91 -13.00
C ALA A 33 -13.83 10.47 -13.92
N ALA A 34 -13.07 9.60 -14.61
CA ALA A 34 -12.02 10.02 -15.55
C ALA A 34 -12.55 10.83 -16.75
N LYS A 35 -13.77 10.54 -17.21
CA LYS A 35 -14.45 11.32 -18.27
C LYS A 35 -14.88 12.70 -17.78
N GLN A 36 -15.24 12.85 -16.50
CA GLN A 36 -15.64 14.14 -15.93
C GLN A 36 -14.44 15.06 -15.64
N THR A 37 -13.28 14.52 -15.23
CA THR A 37 -12.07 15.33 -15.01
C THR A 37 -11.49 15.89 -16.32
N SER A 38 -11.65 15.16 -17.42
CA SER A 38 -11.13 15.57 -18.75
C SER A 38 -11.89 16.75 -19.38
N GLN A 39 -13.06 17.12 -18.85
CA GLN A 39 -13.84 18.26 -19.34
C GLN A 39 -13.66 19.54 -18.50
N ALA A 40 -13.05 19.44 -17.30
CA ALA A 40 -12.82 20.59 -16.43
C ALA A 40 -11.49 21.34 -16.68
N THR A 41 -10.55 20.76 -17.45
CA THR A 41 -9.19 21.33 -17.64
C THR A 41 -8.96 21.92 -19.04
N LYS A 42 -10.00 22.49 -19.67
CA LYS A 42 -9.89 23.23 -20.95
C LYS A 42 -10.23 24.72 -20.79
N SER A 43 -9.62 25.40 -19.82
CA SER A 43 -9.37 26.85 -19.94
C SER A 43 -8.32 27.33 -18.93
N SER A 44 -7.07 27.48 -19.37
CA SER A 44 -6.19 28.62 -19.05
C SER A 44 -4.75 28.34 -19.51
N GLY A 45 -4.13 29.36 -20.08
CA GLY A 45 -2.70 29.62 -19.87
C GLY A 45 -1.70 28.95 -20.79
N GLN A 46 -1.16 29.76 -21.71
CA GLN A 46 0.01 29.54 -22.55
C GLN A 46 1.29 29.24 -21.73
N PRO A 47 2.18 28.30 -22.14
CA PRO A 47 3.36 27.94 -21.36
C PRO A 47 4.51 28.93 -21.54
N ALA A 48 5.05 29.41 -20.42
CA ALA A 48 6.35 30.04 -20.34
C ALA A 48 7.46 28.97 -20.40
N THR A 49 8.52 29.29 -21.13
CA THR A 49 9.76 28.52 -21.28
C THR A 49 10.34 28.09 -19.92
N ALA A 50 10.33 26.78 -19.66
CA ALA A 50 11.00 26.17 -18.52
C ALA A 50 12.52 26.10 -18.77
N GLN A 51 13.29 26.81 -17.95
CA GLN A 51 14.72 26.57 -17.81
C GLN A 51 14.92 25.18 -17.18
N GLN A 52 15.67 24.33 -17.89
CA GLN A 52 16.13 23.05 -17.38
C GLN A 52 17.09 23.28 -16.20
N HIS A 53 16.58 23.15 -14.98
CA HIS A 53 17.41 22.88 -13.82
C HIS A 53 17.77 21.40 -13.82
N THR A 54 18.99 21.08 -14.24
CA THR A 54 19.63 19.80 -13.93
C THR A 54 19.93 19.78 -12.43
N THR A 55 19.12 19.07 -11.67
CA THR A 55 19.31 18.90 -10.22
C THR A 55 20.33 17.80 -9.95
N ASP A 56 21.51 18.19 -9.44
CA ASP A 56 22.47 17.34 -8.71
C ASP A 56 21.89 16.88 -7.35
N ALA A 57 20.64 16.43 -7.31
CA ALA A 57 19.96 15.99 -6.09
C ALA A 57 20.43 14.60 -5.61
N ALA A 58 21.13 13.85 -6.45
CA ALA A 58 21.54 12.47 -6.15
C ALA A 58 22.83 12.35 -5.34
N ASN A 59 23.58 13.44 -5.15
CA ASN A 59 24.90 13.41 -4.50
C ASN A 59 25.09 14.46 -3.41
N GLN A 60 24.07 15.24 -3.05
CA GLN A 60 24.09 15.95 -1.79
C GLN A 60 23.94 14.92 -0.67
N GLY A 61 25.05 14.65 0.03
CA GLY A 61 25.07 13.78 1.19
C GLY A 61 23.87 14.09 2.07
N PHE A 62 23.12 13.05 2.43
CA PHE A 62 22.00 13.14 3.35
C PHE A 62 22.45 13.90 4.61
N HIS A 63 22.13 15.19 4.68
CA HIS A 63 22.28 15.92 5.93
C HIS A 63 21.20 15.36 6.84
N GLU A 64 21.63 14.58 7.82
CA GLU A 64 20.83 14.14 8.96
C GLU A 64 20.35 15.39 9.70
N THR A 65 19.24 15.95 9.25
CA THR A 65 18.58 17.05 9.96
C THR A 65 18.07 16.46 11.27
N ALA A 66 18.45 17.05 12.40
CA ALA A 66 18.25 16.54 13.76
C ALA A 66 16.78 16.37 14.22
N GLU A 67 15.80 16.42 13.31
CA GLU A 67 14.36 16.42 13.60
C GLU A 67 13.60 15.26 12.93
N THR A 68 14.28 14.23 12.45
CA THR A 68 13.57 13.09 11.87
C THR A 68 12.90 12.23 12.94
N GLY A 69 11.74 11.64 12.61
CA GLY A 69 11.00 10.77 13.51
C GLY A 69 10.23 11.48 14.64
N THR A 70 9.88 12.76 14.53
CA THR A 70 8.93 13.40 15.46
C THR A 70 7.47 13.13 15.06
N PRO A 71 6.51 13.12 16.01
CA PRO A 71 5.08 13.04 15.67
C PRO A 71 4.61 14.17 14.74
N GLN A 72 5.12 15.39 14.95
CA GLN A 72 4.78 16.57 14.15
C GLN A 72 5.27 16.42 12.70
N LEU A 73 6.53 15.98 12.51
CA LEU A 73 7.06 15.71 11.17
C LEU A 73 6.28 14.58 10.49
N THR A 74 5.99 13.49 11.21
CA THR A 74 5.23 12.35 10.68
C THR A 74 3.85 12.79 10.19
N ALA A 75 3.13 13.59 10.97
CA ALA A 75 1.83 14.13 10.57
C ALA A 75 1.93 15.04 9.33
N SER A 76 2.97 15.89 9.25
CA SER A 76 3.22 16.72 8.07
C SER A 76 3.52 15.89 6.82
N LEU A 77 4.35 14.85 6.95
CA LEU A 77 4.66 13.93 5.86
C LEU A 77 3.41 13.17 5.41
N ALA A 78 2.59 12.70 6.35
CA ALA A 78 1.32 12.04 6.07
C ALA A 78 0.37 12.96 5.28
N ALA A 79 0.23 14.22 5.69
CA ALA A 79 -0.59 15.19 4.96
C ALA A 79 -0.12 15.40 3.50
N SER A 80 1.20 15.35 3.26
CA SER A 80 1.78 15.50 1.93
C SER A 80 1.71 14.24 1.05
N ALA A 81 1.53 13.05 1.64
CA ALA A 81 1.58 11.77 0.93
C ALA A 81 0.28 11.44 0.16
N GLY A 82 -0.81 12.17 0.42
CA GLY A 82 -2.17 11.84 -0.04
C GLY A 82 -2.42 11.93 -1.55
N PHE A 83 -1.42 12.27 -2.37
CA PHE A 83 -1.53 12.30 -3.83
C PHE A 83 -1.47 10.89 -4.46
N ILE A 84 -0.97 9.89 -3.73
CA ILE A 84 -0.98 8.49 -4.16
C ILE A 84 -2.07 7.72 -3.44
N GLU A 85 -2.86 6.95 -4.20
CA GLU A 85 -3.93 6.14 -3.64
C GLU A 85 -4.05 4.80 -4.38
N VAL A 86 -4.35 3.71 -3.68
CA VAL A 86 -4.69 2.41 -4.28
C VAL A 86 -6.10 2.04 -3.80
N THR A 87 -7.03 1.94 -4.75
CA THR A 87 -8.44 1.66 -4.47
C THR A 87 -9.03 2.50 -3.31
N GLU A 88 -8.96 3.83 -3.45
CA GLU A 88 -9.46 4.81 -2.47
C GLU A 88 -8.66 4.88 -1.14
N ILE A 89 -7.73 3.94 -0.89
CA ILE A 89 -6.80 4.01 0.24
C ILE A 89 -5.64 4.93 -0.13
N LYS A 90 -5.56 6.09 0.50
CA LYS A 90 -4.53 7.10 0.26
C LYS A 90 -3.34 6.90 1.18
N LEU A 91 -2.13 7.13 0.68
CA LEU A 91 -0.97 7.25 1.58
C LEU A 91 -1.16 8.46 2.50
N GLY A 92 -0.72 8.33 3.76
CA GLY A 92 -0.87 9.33 4.80
C GLY A 92 -2.28 9.47 5.41
N MET A 93 -3.27 8.71 4.94
CA MET A 93 -4.59 8.73 5.57
C MET A 93 -4.57 8.03 6.94
N SER A 94 -5.54 8.33 7.81
CA SER A 94 -5.60 7.68 9.13
C SER A 94 -5.92 6.19 9.01
N ALA A 95 -5.18 5.36 9.74
CA ALA A 95 -5.39 3.92 9.79
C ALA A 95 -6.82 3.51 10.22
N LYS A 96 -7.47 4.35 11.05
CA LYS A 96 -8.85 4.11 11.53
C LYS A 96 -9.89 4.10 10.41
N ASP A 97 -9.61 4.77 9.30
CA ASP A 97 -10.54 4.92 8.17
C ASP A 97 -10.39 3.78 7.16
N VAL A 98 -9.28 3.04 7.19
CA VAL A 98 -8.99 1.97 6.22
C VAL A 98 -10.03 0.84 6.28
N PRO A 99 -10.47 0.33 7.46
CA PRO A 99 -11.43 -0.77 7.50
C PRO A 99 -12.80 -0.45 6.91
N SER A 100 -13.23 0.82 6.91
CA SER A 100 -14.51 1.20 6.28
C SER A 100 -14.37 1.28 4.77
N ILE A 101 -13.26 1.83 4.26
CA ILE A 101 -12.95 1.88 2.82
C ILE A 101 -12.83 0.47 2.23
N VAL A 102 -12.08 -0.42 2.88
CA VAL A 102 -11.91 -1.81 2.42
C VAL A 102 -13.25 -2.53 2.33
N ARG A 103 -14.12 -2.40 3.34
CA ARG A 103 -15.47 -2.99 3.32
C ARG A 103 -16.39 -2.36 2.29
N ALA A 104 -16.28 -1.04 2.07
CA ALA A 104 -17.06 -0.33 1.06
C ALA A 104 -16.67 -0.74 -0.37
N HIS A 105 -15.38 -1.03 -0.58
CA HIS A 105 -14.88 -1.55 -1.83
C HIS A 105 -15.42 -2.97 -2.11
N ASN A 106 -15.23 -3.88 -1.15
CA ASN A 106 -15.71 -5.25 -1.26
C ASN A 106 -16.10 -5.82 0.12
N GLY A 107 -17.40 -5.96 0.34
CA GLY A 107 -17.97 -6.46 1.61
C GLY A 107 -17.62 -7.93 1.93
N ALA A 108 -17.06 -8.69 0.98
CA ALA A 108 -16.59 -10.06 1.21
C ALA A 108 -15.17 -10.13 1.81
N LEU A 109 -14.44 -9.01 1.87
CA LEU A 109 -13.09 -8.97 2.43
C LEU A 109 -13.11 -9.16 3.95
N GLN A 110 -12.39 -10.19 4.41
CA GLN A 110 -12.17 -10.45 5.83
C GLN A 110 -10.93 -9.70 6.29
N ILE A 111 -11.12 -8.71 7.17
CA ILE A 111 -10.04 -7.85 7.68
C ILE A 111 -9.47 -8.46 8.97
N THR A 112 -8.17 -8.68 8.98
CA THR A 112 -7.38 -9.13 10.12
C THR A 112 -6.35 -8.05 10.45
N PRO A 113 -6.39 -7.45 11.65
CA PRO A 113 -5.33 -6.55 12.10
C PRO A 113 -4.00 -7.29 12.19
N GLU A 114 -2.93 -6.65 11.75
CA GLU A 114 -1.59 -7.13 12.04
C GLU A 114 -1.09 -6.47 13.31
N THR A 115 -0.80 -7.30 14.30
CA THR A 115 -0.32 -6.85 15.60
C THR A 115 0.95 -7.56 16.01
N TYR A 116 1.78 -6.86 16.78
CA TYR A 116 2.98 -7.44 17.36
C TYR A 116 3.19 -6.90 18.79
N VAL A 117 3.82 -7.72 19.63
CA VAL A 117 4.19 -7.38 21.00
C VAL A 117 5.71 -7.37 21.09
N HIS A 118 6.29 -6.22 21.41
CA HIS A 118 7.74 -6.11 21.49
C HIS A 118 8.25 -6.44 22.89
N GLN A 119 9.32 -7.25 22.98
CA GLN A 119 9.84 -7.71 24.27
C GLN A 119 10.36 -6.56 25.16
N LEU A 120 10.98 -5.54 24.55
CA LEU A 120 11.48 -4.35 25.26
C LEU A 120 10.38 -3.39 25.72
N ILE A 121 9.17 -3.48 25.17
CA ILE A 121 8.04 -2.61 25.52
C ILE A 121 6.90 -3.50 26.02
N PRO A 122 7.06 -4.14 27.20
CA PRO A 122 6.11 -5.10 27.71
C PRO A 122 4.75 -4.46 27.98
N GLY A 123 3.68 -5.19 27.67
CA GLY A 123 2.29 -4.75 27.90
C GLY A 123 1.71 -3.86 26.80
N GLN A 124 2.47 -3.61 25.72
CA GLN A 124 1.99 -2.86 24.57
C GLN A 124 1.87 -3.75 23.34
N THR A 125 0.65 -3.83 22.80
CA THR A 125 0.38 -4.42 21.49
C THR A 125 0.36 -3.30 20.46
N LEU A 126 1.24 -3.38 19.47
CA LEU A 126 1.33 -2.42 18.38
C LEU A 126 0.61 -2.98 17.17
N THR A 127 -0.19 -2.15 16.49
CA THR A 127 -0.81 -2.49 15.21
C THR A 127 0.04 -1.92 14.08
N SER A 128 0.68 -2.78 13.31
CA SER A 128 1.55 -2.41 12.18
C SER A 128 0.80 -2.28 10.86
N GLY A 129 -0.43 -2.79 10.79
CA GLY A 129 -1.17 -2.83 9.54
C GLY A 129 -2.48 -3.59 9.62
N ILE A 130 -3.06 -3.85 8.46
CA ILE A 130 -4.14 -4.82 8.25
C ILE A 130 -3.85 -5.70 7.04
N HIS A 131 -4.36 -6.91 7.11
CA HIS A 131 -4.51 -7.82 5.98
C HIS A 131 -6.00 -7.98 5.71
N ALA A 132 -6.43 -7.83 4.46
CA ALA A 132 -7.82 -8.09 4.09
C ALA A 132 -7.86 -9.03 2.89
N LYS A 133 -8.66 -10.09 2.92
CA LYS A 133 -8.77 -10.98 1.75
C LYS A 133 -10.15 -11.59 1.60
N THR A 134 -10.53 -11.90 0.36
CA THR A 134 -11.74 -12.68 0.12
C THR A 134 -11.49 -14.15 0.43
N PRO A 135 -12.53 -14.93 0.78
CA PRO A 135 -12.41 -16.38 0.83
C PRO A 135 -11.96 -16.93 -0.53
N VAL A 136 -11.03 -17.89 -0.51
CA VAL A 136 -10.60 -18.56 -1.74
C VAL A 136 -11.72 -19.51 -2.18
N VAL A 137 -12.44 -19.12 -3.23
CA VAL A 137 -13.50 -19.92 -3.84
C VAL A 137 -13.15 -20.16 -5.31
N SER A 138 -13.15 -21.43 -5.72
CA SER A 138 -12.81 -21.80 -7.11
C SER A 138 -13.73 -21.10 -8.11
N GLY A 139 -13.15 -20.54 -9.17
CA GLY A 139 -13.88 -19.82 -10.22
C GLY A 139 -14.35 -18.42 -9.84
N GLN A 140 -13.99 -17.91 -8.65
CA GLN A 140 -14.27 -16.54 -8.23
C GLN A 140 -12.99 -15.69 -8.22
N ILE A 141 -13.17 -14.37 -8.28
CA ILE A 141 -12.08 -13.41 -8.09
C ILE A 141 -11.59 -13.51 -6.66
N PHE A 142 -10.28 -13.72 -6.50
CA PHE A 142 -9.62 -13.59 -5.22
C PHE A 142 -9.02 -12.18 -5.12
N GLU A 143 -9.28 -11.50 -4.02
CA GLU A 143 -8.82 -10.14 -3.79
C GLU A 143 -8.16 -10.06 -2.41
N GLN A 144 -7.05 -9.33 -2.33
CA GLN A 144 -6.28 -9.14 -1.11
C GLN A 144 -5.73 -7.72 -1.01
N TYR A 145 -5.81 -7.15 0.19
CA TYR A 145 -5.10 -5.94 0.60
C TYR A 145 -4.08 -6.24 1.69
N GLU A 146 -2.96 -5.56 1.60
CA GLU A 146 -1.97 -5.43 2.66
C GLU A 146 -1.74 -3.94 2.89
N VAL A 147 -2.03 -3.44 4.08
CA VAL A 147 -1.88 -2.01 4.39
C VAL A 147 -0.99 -1.89 5.59
N ALA A 148 0.14 -1.21 5.43
CA ALA A 148 1.05 -0.95 6.54
C ALA A 148 0.86 0.47 7.07
N PHE A 149 0.96 0.59 8.39
CA PHE A 149 0.76 1.83 9.12
C PHE A 149 2.04 2.29 9.80
N THR A 150 2.15 3.60 9.98
CA THR A 150 3.06 4.15 10.98
C THR A 150 2.65 3.65 12.36
N THR A 151 3.64 3.31 13.18
CA THR A 151 3.47 2.78 14.53
C THR A 151 3.67 3.86 15.60
N GLN A 152 3.24 3.54 16.83
CA GLN A 152 3.45 4.41 17.97
C GLN A 152 4.94 4.75 18.16
N PRO A 153 5.25 5.94 18.72
CA PRO A 153 4.36 6.93 19.33
C PRO A 153 3.64 7.85 18.35
N ASN A 154 3.89 7.74 17.05
CA ASN A 154 3.18 8.54 16.07
C ASN A 154 1.71 8.13 16.01
N ASP A 155 0.87 9.05 15.54
CA ASP A 155 -0.44 8.68 15.03
C ASP A 155 -0.28 7.66 13.90
N SER A 156 -1.28 6.80 13.74
CA SER A 156 -1.24 5.70 12.77
C SER A 156 -1.79 6.17 11.43
N PHE A 157 -0.90 6.27 10.44
CA PHE A 157 -1.15 6.69 9.07
C PHE A 157 -0.73 5.59 8.09
N VAL A 158 -1.39 5.50 6.94
CA VAL A 158 -1.03 4.55 5.88
C VAL A 158 0.32 4.94 5.26
N MET A 159 1.34 4.10 5.41
CA MET A 159 2.66 4.33 4.79
C MET A 159 2.89 3.50 3.53
N ALA A 160 2.19 2.37 3.42
CA ALA A 160 2.19 1.54 2.22
C ALA A 160 0.85 0.80 2.06
N VAL A 161 0.46 0.54 0.82
CA VAL A 161 -0.71 -0.26 0.47
C VAL A 161 -0.40 -1.14 -0.74
N GLY A 162 -0.67 -2.44 -0.60
CA GLY A 162 -0.71 -3.41 -1.68
C GLY A 162 -2.15 -3.85 -1.93
N HIS A 163 -2.55 -3.94 -3.20
CA HIS A 163 -3.82 -4.51 -3.62
C HIS A 163 -3.57 -5.53 -4.72
N ARG A 164 -3.95 -6.78 -4.45
CA ARG A 164 -3.80 -7.90 -5.36
C ARG A 164 -5.16 -8.44 -5.77
N VAL A 165 -5.31 -8.68 -7.08
CA VAL A 165 -6.48 -9.30 -7.67
C VAL A 165 -6.04 -10.49 -8.52
N HIS A 166 -6.57 -11.67 -8.21
CA HIS A 166 -6.41 -12.86 -9.02
C HIS A 166 -7.71 -13.15 -9.78
N TYR A 167 -7.62 -13.19 -11.10
CA TYR A 167 -8.77 -13.33 -11.98
C TYR A 167 -8.96 -14.79 -12.40
N PRO A 168 -10.15 -15.38 -12.21
CA PRO A 168 -10.44 -16.70 -12.76
C PRO A 168 -10.52 -16.62 -14.29
N LYS A 169 -10.30 -17.76 -14.95
CA LYS A 169 -10.40 -17.88 -16.41
C LYS A 169 -11.73 -17.33 -16.93
N GLY A 170 -11.64 -16.54 -18.01
CA GLY A 170 -12.80 -15.90 -18.63
C GLY A 170 -13.24 -14.58 -17.99
N GLN A 171 -12.67 -14.19 -16.85
CA GLN A 171 -12.87 -12.87 -16.22
C GLN A 171 -11.60 -12.00 -16.26
N GLN A 172 -10.53 -12.50 -16.88
CA GLN A 172 -9.23 -11.83 -16.93
C GLN A 172 -9.30 -10.57 -17.80
N PRO A 173 -8.88 -9.41 -17.30
CA PRO A 173 -8.71 -8.24 -18.14
C PRO A 173 -7.54 -8.44 -19.10
N THR A 174 -7.57 -7.73 -20.23
CA THR A 174 -6.40 -7.65 -21.10
C THR A 174 -5.34 -6.79 -20.43
N TYR A 175 -4.07 -7.14 -20.65
CA TYR A 175 -2.94 -6.34 -20.22
C TYR A 175 -3.08 -4.86 -20.64
N THR A 176 -3.41 -4.62 -21.91
CA THR A 176 -3.59 -3.27 -22.46
C THR A 176 -4.63 -2.47 -21.70
N SER A 177 -5.81 -3.05 -21.43
CA SER A 177 -6.86 -2.35 -20.69
C SER A 177 -6.47 -2.03 -19.25
N ALA A 178 -5.69 -2.90 -18.60
CA ALA A 178 -5.24 -2.69 -17.23
C ALA A 178 -4.19 -1.58 -17.15
N ILE A 179 -3.18 -1.61 -18.02
CA ILE A 179 -2.14 -0.56 -18.03
C ILE A 179 -2.71 0.81 -18.44
N GLU A 180 -3.67 0.86 -19.36
CA GLU A 180 -4.37 2.12 -19.70
C GLU A 180 -5.14 2.69 -18.51
N GLY A 181 -5.77 1.84 -17.70
CA GLY A 181 -6.39 2.26 -16.45
C GLY A 181 -5.38 2.86 -15.47
N MET A 182 -4.23 2.21 -15.30
CA MET A 182 -3.15 2.73 -14.45
C MET A 182 -2.61 4.05 -14.98
N ARG A 183 -2.43 4.18 -16.30
CA ARG A 183 -1.98 5.43 -16.93
C ARG A 183 -2.97 6.56 -16.82
N THR A 184 -4.27 6.25 -16.84
CA THR A 184 -5.32 7.25 -16.59
C THR A 184 -5.22 7.80 -15.17
N LYS A 185 -4.87 6.94 -14.20
CA LYS A 185 -4.79 7.32 -12.79
C LYS A 185 -3.49 8.00 -12.39
N TYR A 186 -2.34 7.47 -12.83
CA TYR A 186 -1.02 7.92 -12.38
C TYR A 186 -0.19 8.62 -13.48
N GLY A 187 -0.74 8.75 -14.70
CA GLY A 187 0.00 9.24 -15.86
C GLY A 187 0.85 8.15 -16.52
N LYS A 188 1.70 8.53 -17.48
CA LYS A 188 2.63 7.57 -18.10
C LYS A 188 3.69 7.15 -17.08
N GLU A 189 3.95 5.85 -16.99
CA GLU A 189 5.02 5.30 -16.18
C GLU A 189 6.37 5.90 -16.58
N ASN A 190 7.27 6.12 -15.61
CA ASN A 190 8.62 6.60 -15.88
C ASN A 190 9.64 5.48 -15.93
N TYR A 191 9.31 4.28 -15.44
CA TYR A 191 10.19 3.11 -15.53
C TYR A 191 9.42 1.83 -15.87
N VAL A 192 9.92 1.10 -16.86
CA VAL A 192 9.41 -0.21 -17.28
C VAL A 192 10.61 -1.14 -17.36
N PRO A 193 10.87 -1.97 -16.34
CA PRO A 193 11.89 -3.00 -16.48
C PRO A 193 11.49 -3.98 -17.58
N HIS A 194 12.47 -4.76 -18.01
CA HIS A 194 12.27 -5.78 -19.04
C HIS A 194 11.03 -6.64 -18.76
N ALA A 195 10.19 -6.82 -19.79
CA ALA A 195 9.08 -7.76 -19.74
C ALA A 195 9.62 -9.19 -19.68
N PHE A 196 8.99 -10.03 -18.87
CA PHE A 196 9.28 -11.47 -18.81
C PHE A 196 8.21 -12.24 -19.58
N PRO A 197 8.47 -13.49 -20.01
CA PRO A 197 7.50 -14.27 -20.78
C PRO A 197 6.12 -14.42 -20.11
N SER A 198 6.09 -14.40 -18.78
CA SER A 198 4.88 -14.60 -17.96
C SER A 198 4.33 -13.31 -17.32
N GLY A 199 4.94 -12.14 -17.58
CA GLY A 199 4.54 -10.94 -16.86
C GLY A 199 5.33 -9.68 -17.20
N ALA A 200 4.89 -8.57 -16.65
CA ALA A 200 5.61 -7.30 -16.73
C ALA A 200 5.43 -6.51 -15.44
N SER A 201 6.30 -5.54 -15.24
CA SER A 201 6.14 -4.58 -14.16
C SER A 201 6.29 -3.16 -14.67
N PHE A 202 5.64 -2.23 -13.99
CA PHE A 202 5.55 -0.82 -14.35
C PHE A 202 5.68 0.02 -13.10
N PHE A 203 6.40 1.13 -13.21
CA PHE A 203 6.72 1.94 -12.06
C PHE A 203 6.47 3.43 -12.33
N TRP A 204 5.89 4.07 -11.33
CA TRP A 204 5.80 5.51 -11.18
C TRP A 204 6.61 5.87 -9.94
N VAL A 205 7.79 6.44 -10.14
CA VAL A 205 8.63 6.96 -9.06
C VAL A 205 8.46 8.46 -9.02
N MET A 206 8.01 8.98 -7.89
CA MET A 206 7.78 10.41 -7.68
C MET A 206 8.66 10.92 -6.55
N ASP A 207 9.05 12.18 -6.61
CA ASP A 207 9.63 12.88 -5.46
C ASP A 207 8.55 13.17 -4.39
N THR A 208 8.95 13.79 -3.28
CA THR A 208 8.01 14.17 -2.20
C THR A 208 7.00 15.25 -2.59
N GLN A 209 7.18 15.91 -3.73
CA GLN A 209 6.26 16.90 -4.29
C GLN A 209 5.31 16.29 -5.34
N GLY A 210 5.47 15.00 -5.66
CA GLY A 210 4.67 14.30 -6.66
C GLY A 210 5.18 14.43 -8.09
N HIS A 211 6.38 15.01 -8.31
CA HIS A 211 6.95 15.09 -9.65
C HIS A 211 7.60 13.77 -10.05
N PRO A 212 7.45 13.33 -11.31
CA PRO A 212 8.09 12.10 -11.77
C PRO A 212 9.60 12.24 -11.78
N VAL A 213 10.29 11.29 -11.12
CA VAL A 213 11.75 11.17 -11.18
C VAL A 213 12.16 10.70 -12.57
N THR A 214 13.23 11.27 -13.12
CA THR A 214 13.78 10.90 -14.42
C THR A 214 15.29 10.77 -14.37
N GLY A 215 15.90 10.21 -15.42
CA GLY A 215 17.35 10.14 -15.54
C GLY A 215 17.99 8.87 -14.97
N PRO A 216 19.32 8.85 -14.83
CA PRO A 216 20.10 7.63 -14.56
C PRO A 216 19.84 7.00 -13.18
N ASP A 217 19.35 7.79 -12.22
CA ASP A 217 19.06 7.29 -10.88
C ASP A 217 17.78 6.46 -10.77
N LEU A 218 16.88 6.58 -11.75
CA LEU A 218 15.56 5.96 -11.69
C LEU A 218 15.64 4.45 -11.53
N GLN A 219 16.51 3.77 -12.28
CA GLN A 219 16.72 2.33 -12.16
C GLN A 219 17.18 1.96 -10.74
N ARG A 220 18.19 2.66 -10.22
CA ARG A 220 18.73 2.43 -8.88
C ARG A 220 17.66 2.63 -7.80
N ILE A 221 16.82 3.65 -7.95
CA ILE A 221 15.71 3.92 -7.03
C ILE A 221 14.71 2.77 -7.07
N VAL A 222 14.30 2.30 -8.24
CA VAL A 222 13.38 1.15 -8.35
C VAL A 222 13.99 -0.10 -7.71
N GLU A 223 15.22 -0.47 -8.08
CA GLU A 223 15.90 -1.65 -7.53
C GLU A 223 16.05 -1.57 -5.99
N THR A 224 16.32 -0.39 -5.44
CA THR A 224 16.52 -0.19 -4.00
C THR A 224 15.22 -0.02 -3.22
N CYS A 225 14.22 0.66 -3.80
CA CYS A 225 13.06 1.16 -3.05
C CYS A 225 11.78 0.38 -3.28
N THR A 226 11.66 -0.36 -4.40
CA THR A 226 10.47 -1.15 -4.67
C THR A 226 10.71 -2.64 -4.43
N SER A 227 11.90 -3.16 -4.75
CA SER A 227 12.18 -4.60 -4.62
C SER A 227 12.10 -5.13 -3.18
N PRO A 228 12.69 -4.47 -2.16
CA PRO A 228 12.60 -4.97 -0.78
C PRO A 228 11.17 -4.89 -0.24
N PHE A 229 10.44 -3.83 -0.58
CA PHE A 229 9.04 -3.67 -0.14
C PHE A 229 8.14 -4.80 -0.62
N LEU A 230 8.29 -5.23 -1.88
CA LEU A 230 7.53 -6.38 -2.40
C LEU A 230 7.93 -7.70 -1.75
N ALA A 231 9.23 -7.90 -1.52
CA ALA A 231 9.75 -9.16 -1.00
C ALA A 231 9.42 -9.31 0.50
N GLU A 232 9.45 -8.22 1.25
CA GLU A 232 9.32 -8.22 2.72
C GLU A 232 7.86 -8.05 3.16
N GLN A 233 7.07 -7.18 2.53
CA GLN A 233 5.71 -6.89 3.00
C GLN A 233 4.74 -8.07 2.74
N TRP A 234 4.91 -8.78 1.61
CA TRP A 234 4.11 -9.96 1.26
C TRP A 234 4.47 -11.22 2.06
N GLN A 235 5.56 -11.20 2.84
CA GLN A 235 5.99 -12.32 3.68
C GLN A 235 5.68 -12.11 5.17
N SER A 236 4.67 -11.29 5.49
CA SER A 236 4.28 -10.80 6.82
C SER A 236 5.03 -9.53 7.23
N SER A 237 4.31 -8.41 7.23
CA SER A 237 4.83 -7.12 7.70
C SER A 237 5.24 -7.13 9.17
N SER A 238 4.76 -8.11 9.96
CA SER A 238 5.24 -8.38 11.32
C SER A 238 6.73 -8.69 11.37
N ASP A 239 7.27 -9.44 10.41
CA ASP A 239 8.68 -9.84 10.39
C ASP A 239 9.59 -8.69 9.95
N THR A 240 9.15 -7.84 9.01
CA THR A 240 9.94 -6.70 8.53
C THR A 240 10.07 -5.61 9.58
N VAL A 241 8.99 -5.33 10.28
CA VAL A 241 8.96 -4.40 11.41
C VAL A 241 9.85 -4.97 12.52
N THR A 242 9.61 -6.18 13.00
CA THR A 242 10.39 -6.74 14.12
C THR A 242 11.87 -6.98 13.77
N LYS A 243 12.22 -7.61 12.64
CA LYS A 243 13.62 -7.87 12.25
C LYS A 243 14.38 -6.59 11.88
N GLY A 244 13.70 -5.61 11.28
CA GLY A 244 14.29 -4.30 10.98
C GLY A 244 14.61 -3.47 12.23
N TYR A 245 13.95 -3.75 13.37
CA TYR A 245 14.22 -3.08 14.66
C TYR A 245 15.19 -3.86 15.56
N ASP A 246 15.18 -5.20 15.50
CA ASP A 246 15.98 -6.06 16.38
C ASP A 246 17.47 -6.08 15.95
N GLU A 247 17.73 -5.90 14.66
CA GLU A 247 19.08 -5.63 14.17
C GLU A 247 19.29 -4.11 14.14
N ARG A 248 20.38 -3.61 14.75
CA ARG A 248 20.84 -2.20 14.78
C ARG A 248 21.11 -1.57 13.39
N LYS A 249 20.50 -2.08 12.34
CA LYS A 249 20.56 -1.64 10.96
C LYS A 249 19.17 -1.14 10.59
N LEU A 250 18.96 0.17 10.74
CA LEU A 250 18.05 0.88 9.82
C LEU A 250 18.36 0.34 8.42
N SER A 251 17.41 -0.31 7.77
CA SER A 251 17.67 -0.91 6.47
C SER A 251 18.21 0.20 5.57
N ILE A 252 19.37 -0.02 4.95
CA ILE A 252 20.01 0.98 4.09
C ILE A 252 19.02 1.45 3.00
N GLY A 253 18.05 0.59 2.64
CA GLY A 253 16.89 0.92 1.82
C GLY A 253 16.04 2.06 2.39
N ALA A 254 15.61 2.00 3.66
CA ALA A 254 14.75 3.03 4.28
C ALA A 254 15.31 4.45 4.12
N LEU A 255 16.62 4.60 4.37
CA LEU A 255 17.30 5.89 4.25
C LEU A 255 17.32 6.40 2.80
N ARG A 256 17.68 5.51 1.85
CA ARG A 256 17.81 5.86 0.43
C ARG A 256 16.48 6.17 -0.25
N CYS A 257 15.39 5.64 0.29
CA CYS A 257 14.06 5.78 -0.29
C CYS A 257 13.26 6.94 0.29
N SER A 258 13.78 7.60 1.32
CA SER A 258 13.06 8.63 2.07
C SER A 258 12.67 9.88 1.28
N SER A 259 13.22 10.09 0.09
CA SER A 259 12.87 11.21 -0.80
C SER A 259 11.86 10.85 -1.88
N TYR A 260 11.34 9.60 -1.88
CA TYR A 260 10.52 9.11 -2.97
C TYR A 260 9.22 8.50 -2.49
N ALA A 261 8.22 8.60 -3.35
CA ALA A 261 7.00 7.83 -3.28
C ALA A 261 6.91 6.99 -4.57
N THR A 262 6.48 5.73 -4.44
CA THR A 262 6.48 4.80 -5.57
C THR A 262 5.12 4.16 -5.75
N VAL A 263 4.75 3.91 -7.00
CA VAL A 263 3.69 2.98 -7.39
C VAL A 263 4.32 1.93 -8.28
N GLY A 264 4.27 0.66 -7.86
CA GLY A 264 4.66 -0.49 -8.65
C GLY A 264 3.43 -1.30 -9.05
N VAL A 265 3.31 -1.63 -10.33
CA VAL A 265 2.27 -2.51 -10.85
C VAL A 265 2.93 -3.75 -11.42
N TYR A 266 2.46 -4.93 -10.99
CA TYR A 266 2.98 -6.22 -11.41
C TYR A 266 1.85 -7.02 -12.04
N PHE A 267 2.13 -7.54 -13.21
CA PHE A 267 1.23 -8.37 -13.97
C PHE A 267 1.80 -9.77 -14.07
N GLN A 268 0.97 -10.76 -13.78
CA GLN A 268 1.20 -12.12 -14.25
C GLN A 268 0.07 -12.49 -15.20
N GLY A 269 0.43 -13.19 -16.27
CA GLY A 269 -0.55 -13.53 -17.27
C GLY A 269 -0.12 -14.65 -18.19
N SER A 270 -1.09 -15.08 -18.98
CA SER A 270 -0.96 -16.14 -19.95
C SER A 270 -1.20 -15.58 -21.36
N LEU A 271 -0.35 -16.00 -22.31
CA LEU A 271 -0.61 -15.77 -23.73
C LEU A 271 -1.84 -16.56 -24.16
N ILE A 272 -2.75 -15.92 -24.88
CA ILE A 272 -3.80 -16.65 -25.58
C ILE A 272 -3.14 -17.35 -26.78
N PRO A 273 -3.27 -18.69 -26.94
CA PRO A 273 -2.71 -19.39 -28.08
C PRO A 273 -3.13 -18.77 -29.41
N GLY A 274 -2.16 -18.43 -30.26
CA GLY A 274 -2.41 -17.82 -31.57
C GLY A 274 -2.72 -16.32 -31.54
N GLN A 275 -2.63 -15.65 -30.39
CA GLN A 275 -2.78 -14.18 -30.29
C GLN A 275 -1.54 -13.52 -29.68
N THR A 276 -1.41 -12.21 -29.90
CA THR A 276 -0.39 -11.35 -29.28
C THR A 276 -0.87 -10.72 -27.97
N THR A 277 -2.09 -11.06 -27.52
CA THR A 277 -2.72 -10.46 -26.34
C THR A 277 -2.50 -11.32 -25.11
N TYR A 278 -2.07 -10.68 -24.02
CA TYR A 278 -1.93 -11.30 -22.70
C TYR A 278 -3.20 -11.05 -21.88
N LEU A 279 -3.70 -12.12 -21.26
CA LEU A 279 -4.74 -12.05 -20.23
C LEU A 279 -4.07 -12.04 -18.86
N LEU A 280 -4.56 -11.16 -17.98
CA LEU A 280 -4.03 -11.05 -16.63
C LEU A 280 -4.64 -12.10 -15.71
N ASP A 281 -3.81 -13.03 -15.25
CA ASP A 281 -4.13 -13.97 -14.18
C ASP A 281 -4.05 -13.27 -12.82
N ASP A 282 -3.07 -12.39 -12.65
CA ASP A 282 -2.78 -11.70 -11.39
C ASP A 282 -2.39 -10.25 -11.65
N LEU A 283 -2.96 -9.34 -10.87
CA LEU A 283 -2.62 -7.93 -10.83
C LEU A 283 -2.29 -7.55 -9.39
N LEU A 284 -1.08 -7.06 -9.18
CA LEU A 284 -0.65 -6.48 -7.93
C LEU A 284 -0.30 -5.00 -8.13
N VAL A 285 -0.94 -4.11 -7.39
CA VAL A 285 -0.61 -2.69 -7.31
C VAL A 285 -0.08 -2.40 -5.92
N VAL A 286 1.13 -1.85 -5.81
CA VAL A 286 1.74 -1.46 -4.54
C VAL A 286 2.09 0.01 -4.59
N ALA A 287 1.72 0.75 -3.55
CA ALA A 287 2.10 2.13 -3.35
C ALA A 287 2.83 2.30 -2.02
N THR A 288 3.92 3.08 -2.00
CA THR A 288 4.71 3.35 -0.80
C THR A 288 5.14 4.81 -0.74
N ASN A 289 5.30 5.33 0.48
CA ASN A 289 5.91 6.63 0.72
C ASN A 289 7.14 6.45 1.62
N GLY A 290 8.34 6.63 1.04
CA GLY A 290 9.57 6.37 1.76
C GLY A 290 9.85 7.36 2.89
N ALA A 291 9.42 8.62 2.75
CA ALA A 291 9.57 9.63 3.81
C ALA A 291 8.78 9.23 5.06
N LEU A 292 7.51 8.84 4.85
CA LEU A 292 6.63 8.41 5.93
C LEU A 292 7.09 7.10 6.55
N TYR A 293 7.55 6.15 5.73
CA TYR A 293 8.16 4.91 6.20
C TYR A 293 9.40 5.18 7.07
N ARG A 294 10.34 6.00 6.59
CA ARG A 294 11.53 6.38 7.36
C ARG A 294 11.16 7.02 8.69
N SER A 295 10.22 7.98 8.67
CA SER A 295 9.76 8.65 9.89
C SER A 295 9.23 7.63 10.90
N ALA A 296 8.40 6.68 10.46
CA ALA A 296 7.88 5.62 11.33
C ALA A 296 8.99 4.73 11.91
N VAL A 297 9.97 4.34 11.09
CA VAL A 297 11.10 3.53 11.52
C VAL A 297 11.96 4.27 12.54
N GLU A 298 12.34 5.50 12.27
CA GLU A 298 13.20 6.27 13.18
C GLU A 298 12.51 6.56 14.51
N THR A 299 11.21 6.90 14.52
CA THR A 299 10.50 7.12 15.77
C THR A 299 10.43 5.84 16.61
N THR A 300 10.06 4.72 15.99
CA THR A 300 9.91 3.45 16.72
C THR A 300 11.28 2.96 17.22
N HIS A 301 12.33 3.12 16.41
CA HIS A 301 13.72 2.83 16.81
C HIS A 301 14.14 3.67 18.03
N GLY A 302 13.83 4.96 18.06
CA GLY A 302 14.09 5.83 19.22
C GLY A 302 13.41 5.32 20.51
N GLN A 303 12.18 4.82 20.41
CA GLN A 303 11.49 4.19 21.55
C GLN A 303 12.19 2.91 22.02
N TYR A 304 12.65 2.08 21.09
CA TYR A 304 13.36 0.85 21.45
C TYR A 304 14.67 1.13 22.16
N LEU A 305 15.45 2.10 21.68
CA LEU A 305 16.69 2.49 22.36
C LEU A 305 16.43 3.02 23.77
N ALA A 306 15.37 3.82 23.96
CA ALA A 306 14.98 4.30 25.28
C ALA A 306 14.53 3.17 26.21
N ALA A 307 13.76 2.21 25.69
CA ALA A 307 13.30 1.04 26.44
C ALA A 307 14.47 0.11 26.83
N GLN A 308 15.38 -0.15 25.89
CA GLN A 308 16.59 -0.94 26.11
C GLN A 308 17.45 -0.31 27.20
N LYS A 309 17.71 1.00 27.11
CA LYS A 309 18.47 1.72 28.13
C LYS A 309 17.85 1.54 29.52
N LYS A 310 16.52 1.61 29.64
CA LYS A 310 15.82 1.40 30.92
C LYS A 310 16.02 -0.03 31.46
N VAL A 311 16.00 -1.03 30.59
CA VAL A 311 16.27 -2.43 30.98
C VAL A 311 17.71 -2.56 31.50
N ASP A 312 18.67 -1.96 30.81
CA ASP A 312 20.08 -2.03 31.18
C ASP A 312 20.36 -1.27 32.49
N ASP A 313 19.79 -0.07 32.65
CA ASP A 313 19.87 0.71 33.90
C ASP A 313 19.29 -0.09 35.10
N ASN A 314 18.20 -0.85 34.89
CA ASN A 314 17.61 -1.69 35.92
C ASN A 314 18.49 -2.91 36.26
N LYS A 315 19.06 -3.57 35.25
CA LYS A 315 20.00 -4.69 35.46
C LYS A 315 21.23 -4.25 36.25
N MET A 316 21.79 -3.07 35.94
CA MET A 316 22.91 -2.49 36.68
C MET A 316 22.55 -2.26 38.15
N LYS A 317 21.41 -1.61 38.42
CA LYS A 317 20.92 -1.38 39.79
C LYS A 317 20.68 -2.69 40.57
N ASP A 318 20.16 -3.72 39.91
CA ASP A 318 19.90 -5.00 40.57
C ASP A 318 21.18 -5.78 40.87
N ALA A 319 22.22 -5.62 40.07
CA ALA A 319 23.52 -6.23 40.31
C ALA A 319 24.33 -5.47 41.38
N GLU A 320 24.24 -4.13 41.43
CA GLU A 320 24.74 -3.31 42.55
C GLU A 320 24.12 -3.77 43.88
N LYS A 321 22.79 -3.98 43.92
CA LYS A 321 22.10 -4.50 45.12
C LYS A 321 22.56 -5.89 45.54
N LYS A 322 23.06 -6.71 44.59
CA LYS A 322 23.58 -8.06 44.84
C LYS A 322 25.06 -8.07 45.23
N GLY A 323 25.71 -6.90 45.33
CA GLY A 323 27.13 -6.79 45.64
C GLY A 323 28.05 -7.28 44.50
N VAL A 324 27.53 -7.36 43.28
CA VAL A 324 28.35 -7.65 42.10
C VAL A 324 29.02 -6.35 41.67
N ALA A 325 30.32 -6.22 41.98
CA ALA A 325 31.13 -5.14 41.44
C ALA A 325 31.40 -5.42 39.96
N PHE A 326 31.08 -4.46 39.08
CA PHE A 326 31.41 -4.48 37.66
C PHE A 326 32.72 -3.73 37.39
#